data_AF-A0A7X4A309-F1
#
_entry.id   AF-A0A7X4A309-F1
#
_cell.length_a   1.000
_cell.length_b   1.000
_cell.length_c   1.000
_cell.angle_alpha   90.00
_cell.angle_beta   90.00
_cell.angle_gamma   90.00
#
_symmetry.space_group_name_H-M   'P 1'
#
loop_
_entity.id
_entity.type
_entity.pdbx_description
1 polymer ?
#
loop_
_entity_poly.entity_id
_entity_poly.type
_entity_poly.pdbx_seq_one_letter_code
_entity_poly.pdbx_strand_id
1 'polypeptide(L)'
;GITRMGRQVIREMNRVGLVVDMSHSADRSTIEAAEISERPIAITHANPHEWAPALRNKKADVIRAVTESGGMLGFSLYPHHLKDKSRCTIESFCEMIARTVDAFGTEHFGIGSDLCQDQPDGVVEWMRTGRWTKEIDYGEGSAASPGFPPMPDWFQDNRDFANIEKGLRSVGMSDSEIKAVMGGNWHRFFAESFGPR
;
A
#
# COMPACT_ATOMS: atom_id res chain seq x y z
N GLY A 1 0.91 -13.26 -13.48
CA GLY A 1 -0.35 -14.00 -13.51
C GLY A 1 -0.31 -15.07 -12.46
N ILE A 2 -1.46 -15.39 -11.87
CA ILE A 2 -1.65 -16.39 -10.83
C ILE A 2 -1.57 -17.80 -11.43
N THR A 3 -0.72 -18.64 -10.84
CA THR A 3 -0.51 -20.02 -11.29
C THR A 3 -1.67 -20.93 -10.88
N ARG A 4 -1.71 -22.17 -11.42
CA ARG A 4 -2.67 -23.19 -10.98
C ARG A 4 -2.59 -23.45 -9.47
N MET A 5 -1.38 -23.47 -8.90
CA MET A 5 -1.18 -23.59 -7.45
C MET A 5 -1.67 -22.34 -6.73
N GLY A 6 -1.37 -21.13 -7.23
CA GLY A 6 -1.82 -19.88 -6.63
C GLY A 6 -3.35 -19.79 -6.50
N ARG A 7 -4.09 -20.30 -7.48
CA ARG A 7 -5.56 -20.44 -7.39
C ARG A 7 -6.02 -21.29 -6.21
N GLN A 8 -5.31 -22.38 -5.91
CA GLN A 8 -5.62 -23.23 -4.76
C GLN A 8 -5.26 -22.54 -3.44
N VAL A 9 -4.15 -21.80 -3.42
CA VAL A 9 -3.75 -21.01 -2.24
C VAL A 9 -4.78 -19.93 -1.93
N ILE A 10 -5.23 -19.15 -2.92
CA ILE A 10 -6.27 -18.12 -2.72
C ILE A 10 -7.55 -18.74 -2.15
N ARG A 11 -8.01 -19.85 -2.73
CA ARG A 11 -9.20 -20.57 -2.23
C ARG A 11 -9.03 -21.01 -0.78
N GLU A 12 -7.86 -21.56 -0.44
CA GLU A 12 -7.60 -22.00 0.93
C GLU A 12 -7.53 -20.81 1.90
N MET A 13 -6.90 -19.70 1.50
CA MET A 13 -6.88 -18.45 2.28
C MET A 13 -8.31 -17.96 2.54
N ASN A 14 -9.18 -17.95 1.53
CA ASN A 14 -10.58 -17.56 1.70
C ASN A 14 -11.32 -18.49 2.69
N ARG A 15 -11.12 -19.81 2.58
CA ARG A 15 -11.72 -20.83 3.46
C ARG A 15 -11.32 -20.64 4.93
N VAL A 16 -10.05 -20.41 5.20
CA VAL A 16 -9.54 -20.26 6.58
C VAL A 16 -9.68 -18.84 7.15
N GLY A 17 -10.08 -17.87 6.33
CA GLY A 17 -10.27 -16.49 6.77
C GLY A 17 -9.00 -15.63 6.78
N LEU A 18 -8.09 -15.90 5.85
CA LEU A 18 -6.92 -15.06 5.57
C LEU A 18 -7.20 -14.12 4.40
N VAL A 19 -6.76 -12.88 4.54
CA VAL A 19 -6.81 -11.87 3.47
C VAL A 19 -5.61 -12.02 2.54
N VAL A 20 -5.85 -11.91 1.23
CA VAL A 20 -4.80 -11.89 0.21
C VAL A 20 -4.23 -10.47 0.13
N ASP A 21 -2.94 -10.29 0.42
CA ASP A 21 -2.22 -9.03 0.20
C ASP A 21 -1.41 -9.09 -1.11
N MET A 22 -1.58 -8.06 -1.95
CA MET A 22 -0.98 -7.93 -3.27
C MET A 22 -0.07 -6.71 -3.43
N SER A 23 0.38 -6.13 -2.31
CA SER A 23 1.30 -4.98 -2.34
C SER A 23 2.49 -5.23 -3.26
N HIS A 24 3.23 -6.32 -3.05
CA HIS A 24 4.43 -6.71 -3.83
C HIS A 24 4.15 -7.43 -5.16
N SER A 25 2.88 -7.63 -5.53
CA SER A 25 2.53 -8.38 -6.74
C SER A 25 2.43 -7.48 -7.98
N ALA A 26 2.77 -8.03 -9.14
CA ALA A 26 2.61 -7.36 -10.43
C ALA A 26 1.12 -7.15 -10.78
N ASP A 27 0.83 -6.08 -11.55
CA ASP A 27 -0.53 -5.66 -11.95
C ASP A 27 -1.44 -6.83 -12.35
N ARG A 28 -1.00 -7.66 -13.31
CA ARG A 28 -1.77 -8.80 -13.79
C ARG A 28 -2.08 -9.83 -12.69
N SER A 29 -1.13 -10.10 -11.79
CA SER A 29 -1.37 -11.04 -10.69
C SER A 29 -2.36 -10.47 -9.67
N THR A 30 -2.29 -9.16 -9.41
CA THR A 30 -3.22 -8.48 -8.50
C THR A 30 -4.64 -8.50 -9.04
N ILE A 31 -4.83 -8.14 -10.31
CA ILE A 31 -6.14 -8.17 -10.98
C ILE A 31 -6.72 -9.59 -10.96
N GLU A 32 -5.95 -10.58 -11.41
CA GLU A 32 -6.41 -11.97 -11.41
C GLU A 32 -6.78 -12.45 -9.99
N ALA A 33 -6.06 -12.04 -8.95
CA ALA A 33 -6.41 -12.43 -7.59
C ALA A 33 -7.67 -11.74 -7.06
N ALA A 34 -7.91 -10.48 -7.42
CA ALA A 34 -9.17 -9.80 -7.11
C ALA A 34 -10.36 -10.51 -7.76
N GLU A 35 -10.19 -10.99 -8.99
CA GLU A 35 -11.21 -11.77 -9.72
C GLU A 35 -11.42 -13.18 -9.15
N ILE A 36 -10.36 -13.84 -8.68
CA ILE A 36 -10.40 -15.23 -8.18
C ILE A 36 -10.90 -15.30 -6.74
N SER A 37 -10.55 -14.32 -5.91
CA SER A 37 -10.85 -14.34 -4.48
C SER A 37 -12.34 -14.17 -4.24
N GLU A 38 -12.91 -15.04 -3.40
CA GLU A 38 -14.32 -14.96 -2.96
C GLU A 38 -14.50 -13.96 -1.80
N ARG A 39 -13.40 -13.31 -1.37
CA ARG A 39 -13.35 -12.31 -0.32
C ARG A 39 -12.55 -11.09 -0.78
N PRO A 40 -12.83 -9.90 -0.23
CA PRO A 40 -12.02 -8.70 -0.47
C PRO A 40 -10.52 -8.95 -0.28
N ILE A 41 -9.71 -8.48 -1.23
CA ILE A 41 -8.25 -8.50 -1.14
C ILE A 41 -7.70 -7.15 -0.68
N ALA A 42 -6.42 -7.08 -0.35
CA ALA A 42 -5.76 -5.84 0.05
C ALA A 42 -4.50 -5.56 -0.78
N ILE A 43 -4.22 -4.27 -0.94
CA ILE A 43 -2.89 -3.71 -1.18
C ILE A 43 -2.56 -2.95 0.10
N THR A 44 -1.87 -3.59 1.04
CA THR A 44 -1.60 -3.00 2.35
C THR A 44 -0.73 -1.75 2.29
N HIS A 45 0.14 -1.60 1.28
CA HIS A 45 0.99 -0.42 1.11
C HIS A 45 1.39 -0.20 -0.38
N ALA A 46 0.82 0.84 -1.01
CA ALA A 46 1.23 1.37 -2.31
C ALA A 46 0.61 2.75 -2.56
N ASN A 47 1.01 3.44 -3.64
CA ASN A 47 0.36 4.67 -4.09
C ASN A 47 -0.10 4.55 -5.57
N PRO A 48 -0.90 5.50 -6.09
CA PRO A 48 -1.22 5.56 -7.51
C PRO A 48 0.00 5.84 -8.39
N HIS A 49 0.18 5.04 -9.43
CA HIS A 49 1.29 5.18 -10.39
C HIS A 49 1.24 6.50 -11.16
N GLU A 50 0.05 7.05 -11.40
CA GLU A 50 -0.12 8.36 -12.06
C GLU A 50 0.49 9.51 -11.25
N TRP A 51 0.46 9.41 -9.92
CA TRP A 51 1.07 10.42 -9.04
C TRP A 51 2.59 10.30 -8.98
N ALA A 52 3.11 9.07 -8.90
CA ALA A 52 4.54 8.77 -8.95
C ALA A 52 4.78 7.40 -9.63
N PRO A 53 5.51 7.35 -10.76
CA PRO A 53 5.69 6.12 -11.54
C PRO A 53 6.78 5.21 -10.95
N ALA A 54 6.60 4.79 -9.70
CA ALA A 54 7.40 3.74 -9.07
C ALA A 54 6.87 2.36 -9.48
N LEU A 55 7.74 1.38 -9.70
CA LEU A 55 7.49 -0.06 -9.89
C LEU A 55 6.49 -0.64 -8.87
N ARG A 56 6.49 -0.12 -7.64
CA ARG A 56 5.61 -0.59 -6.57
C ARG A 56 4.24 0.09 -6.56
N ASN A 57 4.10 1.25 -7.22
CA ASN A 57 2.85 1.98 -7.32
C ASN A 57 1.92 1.37 -8.38
N LYS A 58 0.61 1.52 -8.16
CA LYS A 58 -0.42 0.78 -8.89
C LYS A 58 -1.14 1.65 -9.91
N LYS A 59 -1.34 1.10 -11.10
CA LYS A 59 -2.14 1.75 -12.15
C LYS A 59 -3.61 1.75 -11.80
N ALA A 60 -4.36 2.64 -12.45
CA ALA A 60 -5.79 2.85 -12.19
C ALA A 60 -6.64 1.57 -12.39
N ASP A 61 -6.28 0.69 -13.33
CA ASP A 61 -6.93 -0.59 -13.56
C ASP A 61 -6.75 -1.57 -12.39
N VAL A 62 -5.55 -1.60 -11.80
CA VAL A 62 -5.27 -2.41 -10.60
C VAL A 62 -6.04 -1.88 -9.39
N ILE A 63 -6.03 -0.55 -9.18
CA ILE A 63 -6.79 0.07 -8.09
C ILE A 63 -8.27 -0.27 -8.24
N ARG A 64 -8.83 -0.09 -9.44
CA ARG A 64 -10.22 -0.41 -9.75
C ARG A 64 -10.57 -1.87 -9.46
N ALA A 65 -9.75 -2.82 -9.88
CA ALA A 65 -9.99 -4.24 -9.63
C ALA A 65 -10.07 -4.55 -8.11
N VAL A 66 -9.22 -3.90 -7.31
CA VAL A 66 -9.24 -4.06 -5.85
C VAL A 66 -10.45 -3.37 -5.23
N THR A 67 -10.78 -2.14 -5.62
CA THR A 67 -11.90 -1.40 -5.02
C THR A 67 -13.26 -2.00 -5.41
N GLU A 68 -13.46 -2.37 -6.69
CA GLU A 68 -14.71 -2.99 -7.17
C GLU A 68 -14.97 -4.38 -6.57
N SER A 69 -13.93 -5.06 -6.06
CA SER A 69 -14.05 -6.32 -5.30
C SER A 69 -14.24 -6.12 -3.78
N GLY A 70 -14.48 -4.88 -3.33
CA GLY A 70 -14.65 -4.55 -1.92
C GLY A 70 -13.34 -4.46 -1.13
N GLY A 71 -12.20 -4.47 -1.81
CA GLY A 71 -10.87 -4.51 -1.24
C GLY A 71 -10.40 -3.20 -0.62
N MET A 72 -9.16 -3.21 -0.15
CA MET A 72 -8.51 -2.06 0.51
C MET A 72 -7.17 -1.71 -0.15
N LEU A 73 -6.84 -0.42 -0.19
CA LEU A 73 -5.52 0.10 -0.48
C LEU A 73 -5.02 0.99 0.67
N GLY A 74 -3.84 0.68 1.19
CA GLY A 74 -3.11 1.51 2.15
C GLY A 74 -2.14 2.44 1.44
N PHE A 75 -2.28 3.75 1.62
CA PHE A 75 -1.34 4.74 1.08
C PHE A 75 0.01 4.60 1.78
N SER A 76 1.04 4.39 0.97
CA SER A 76 2.40 4.16 1.44
C SER A 76 3.15 5.45 1.71
N LEU A 77 3.90 5.47 2.81
CA LEU A 77 4.79 6.56 3.20
C LEU A 77 6.27 6.24 2.93
N TYR A 78 6.57 5.02 2.45
CA TYR A 78 7.92 4.63 2.07
C TYR A 78 8.49 5.52 0.95
N PRO A 79 9.67 6.15 1.13
CA PRO A 79 10.16 7.18 0.21
C PRO A 79 10.31 6.73 -1.24
N HIS A 80 10.59 5.46 -1.50
CA HIS A 80 10.64 4.96 -2.88
C HIS A 80 9.27 4.92 -3.59
N HIS A 81 8.17 4.98 -2.85
CA HIS A 81 6.80 5.03 -3.38
C HIS A 81 6.28 6.47 -3.51
N LEU A 82 7.00 7.46 -2.96
CA LEU A 82 6.59 8.85 -2.91
C LEU A 82 7.09 9.67 -4.10
N LYS A 83 6.28 10.62 -4.55
CA LYS A 83 6.74 11.67 -5.46
C LYS A 83 7.87 12.47 -4.80
N ASP A 84 8.95 12.73 -5.53
CA ASP A 84 10.14 13.41 -5.01
C ASP A 84 10.85 12.72 -3.84
N LYS A 85 10.51 11.45 -3.58
CA LYS A 85 11.14 10.59 -2.57
C LYS A 85 11.07 11.22 -1.17
N SER A 86 12.21 11.30 -0.48
CA SER A 86 12.34 11.91 0.85
C SER A 86 11.98 13.41 0.87
N ARG A 87 11.89 14.07 -0.30
CA ARG A 87 11.46 15.48 -0.41
C ARG A 87 9.96 15.62 -0.69
N CYS A 88 9.20 14.53 -0.70
CA CYS A 88 7.74 14.60 -0.84
C CYS A 88 7.18 15.58 0.20
N THR A 89 6.32 16.50 -0.23
CA THR A 89 5.61 17.38 0.70
C THR A 89 4.35 16.69 1.21
N ILE A 90 3.93 17.04 2.42
CA ILE A 90 2.67 16.53 2.99
C ILE A 90 1.46 16.95 2.14
N GLU A 91 1.51 18.16 1.58
CA GLU A 91 0.45 18.67 0.71
C GLU A 91 0.32 17.83 -0.56
N SER A 92 1.44 17.49 -1.23
CA SER A 92 1.37 16.63 -2.42
C SER A 92 0.87 15.21 -2.11
N PHE A 93 1.22 14.68 -0.95
CA PHE A 93 0.73 13.37 -0.50
C PHE A 93 -0.77 13.42 -0.20
N CYS A 94 -1.25 14.42 0.53
CA CYS A 94 -2.66 14.55 0.87
C CYS A 94 -3.53 14.91 -0.34
N GLU A 95 -3.05 15.73 -1.27
CA GLU A 95 -3.73 15.98 -2.55
C GLU A 95 -3.89 14.69 -3.37
N MET A 96 -2.87 13.83 -3.38
CA MET A 96 -2.96 12.52 -4.03
C MET A 96 -4.03 11.65 -3.38
N ILE A 97 -4.10 11.62 -2.04
CA ILE A 97 -5.13 10.88 -1.32
C ILE A 97 -6.52 11.39 -1.69
N ALA A 98 -6.75 12.71 -1.62
CA ALA A 98 -8.05 13.31 -1.93
C ALA A 98 -8.51 12.94 -3.35
N ARG A 99 -7.64 13.13 -4.36
CA ARG A 99 -7.96 12.77 -5.75
C ARG A 99 -8.25 11.29 -5.95
N THR A 100 -7.53 10.42 -5.23
CA THR A 100 -7.73 8.98 -5.32
C THR A 100 -9.07 8.57 -4.70
N VAL A 101 -9.40 9.14 -3.54
CA VAL A 101 -10.69 8.95 -2.87
C VAL A 101 -11.84 9.43 -3.77
N ASP A 102 -11.72 10.62 -4.37
CA ASP A 102 -12.73 11.16 -5.30
C ASP A 102 -12.96 10.25 -6.51
N ALA A 103 -11.89 9.62 -7.02
CA ALA A 103 -11.94 8.80 -8.22
C ALA A 103 -12.48 7.37 -8.00
N PHE A 104 -12.28 6.80 -6.80
CA PHE A 104 -12.50 5.38 -6.55
C PHE A 104 -13.39 5.05 -5.34
N GLY A 105 -13.84 6.06 -4.58
CA GLY A 105 -14.70 5.89 -3.40
C GLY A 105 -13.89 5.77 -2.10
N THR A 106 -14.28 6.56 -1.10
CA THR A 106 -13.55 6.71 0.17
C THR A 106 -13.37 5.40 0.93
N GLU A 107 -14.33 4.48 0.84
CA GLU A 107 -14.44 3.27 1.65
C GLU A 107 -13.30 2.26 1.46
N HIS A 108 -12.53 2.38 0.39
CA HIS A 108 -11.49 1.43 0.02
C HIS A 108 -10.07 1.86 0.40
N PHE A 109 -9.92 2.98 1.11
CA PHE A 109 -8.62 3.59 1.33
C PHE A 109 -8.29 3.75 2.80
N GLY A 110 -7.01 3.55 3.13
CA GLY A 110 -6.46 3.83 4.45
C GLY A 110 -4.98 4.17 4.38
N ILE A 111 -4.32 4.30 5.53
CA ILE A 111 -2.87 4.49 5.58
C ILE A 111 -2.17 3.14 5.77
N GLY A 112 -1.08 2.90 5.03
CA GLY A 112 -0.24 1.72 5.13
C GLY A 112 1.22 2.14 5.09
N SER A 113 1.74 2.63 6.22
CA SER A 113 2.94 3.47 6.24
C SER A 113 4.18 2.84 5.62
N ASP A 114 4.36 1.52 5.77
CA ASP A 114 5.59 0.82 5.43
C ASP A 114 6.82 1.45 6.15
N LEU A 115 6.57 1.88 7.39
CA LEU A 115 7.57 2.55 8.23
C LEU A 115 8.62 1.54 8.71
N CYS A 116 9.83 1.67 8.19
CA CYS A 116 10.99 0.83 8.54
C CYS A 116 11.82 1.43 9.69
N GLN A 117 11.15 2.00 10.69
CA GLN A 117 11.81 2.69 11.81
C GLN A 117 12.73 1.73 12.58
N ASP A 118 13.91 2.24 12.97
CA ASP A 118 14.92 1.53 13.76
C ASP A 118 15.45 0.24 13.10
N GLN A 119 15.25 0.06 11.79
CA GLN A 119 15.81 -1.06 11.03
C GLN A 119 17.20 -0.73 10.49
N PRO A 120 18.22 -1.57 10.75
CA PRO A 120 19.56 -1.36 10.19
C PRO A 120 19.61 -1.72 8.70
N ASP A 121 20.60 -1.18 7.97
CA ASP A 121 20.78 -1.45 6.53
C ASP A 121 20.94 -2.94 6.20
N GLY A 122 21.44 -3.75 7.13
CA GLY A 122 21.53 -5.21 6.95
C GLY A 122 20.16 -5.87 6.74
N VAL A 123 19.08 -5.27 7.23
CA VAL A 123 17.71 -5.77 7.01
C VAL A 123 17.27 -5.52 5.57
N VAL A 124 17.48 -4.31 5.02
CA VAL A 124 17.12 -4.04 3.61
C VAL A 124 18.01 -4.81 2.65
N GLU A 125 19.29 -5.01 2.98
CA GLU A 125 20.18 -5.86 2.20
C GLU A 125 19.68 -7.32 2.17
N TRP A 126 19.27 -7.86 3.32
CA TRP A 126 18.65 -9.19 3.39
C TRP A 126 17.35 -9.28 2.58
N MET A 127 16.49 -8.26 2.65
CA MET A 127 15.25 -8.21 1.85
C MET A 127 15.51 -8.27 0.34
N ARG A 128 16.62 -7.66 -0.11
CA ARG A 128 17.01 -7.56 -1.53
C ARG A 128 17.76 -8.76 -2.08
N THR A 129 18.40 -9.54 -1.21
CA THR A 129 19.12 -10.77 -1.57
C THR A 129 18.24 -12.01 -1.46
N GLY A 130 17.17 -11.93 -0.67
CA GLY A 130 16.25 -13.03 -0.45
C GLY A 130 16.92 -14.29 0.13
N ARG A 131 16.16 -15.38 0.21
CA ARG A 131 16.67 -16.66 0.73
C ARG A 131 17.27 -17.56 -0.37
N TRP A 132 17.02 -17.24 -1.64
CA TRP A 132 17.23 -18.17 -2.77
C TRP A 132 17.98 -17.57 -3.96
N THR A 133 18.39 -16.30 -3.88
CA THR A 133 19.16 -15.63 -4.94
C THR A 133 20.56 -15.27 -4.44
N LYS A 134 21.55 -15.34 -5.33
CA LYS A 134 22.94 -14.96 -5.03
C LYS A 134 23.27 -13.52 -5.45
N GLU A 135 22.32 -12.86 -6.10
CA GLU A 135 22.44 -11.51 -6.64
C GLU A 135 21.51 -10.56 -5.86
N ILE A 136 21.95 -9.32 -5.70
CA ILE A 136 21.16 -8.27 -5.04
C ILE A 136 20.18 -7.67 -6.05
N ASP A 137 18.89 -7.73 -5.75
CA ASP A 137 17.87 -6.95 -6.46
C ASP A 137 17.63 -5.65 -5.69
N TYR A 138 18.10 -4.52 -6.23
CA TYR A 138 17.95 -3.21 -5.58
C TYR A 138 16.52 -2.67 -5.62
N GLY A 139 15.62 -3.24 -6.43
CA GLY A 139 14.27 -2.72 -6.64
C GLY A 139 14.26 -1.25 -7.05
N GLU A 140 13.58 -0.42 -6.27
CA GLU A 140 13.54 1.06 -6.43
C GLU A 140 14.79 1.79 -5.92
N GLY A 141 15.67 1.07 -5.24
CA GLY A 141 16.94 1.56 -4.75
C GLY A 141 18.02 1.56 -5.82
N SER A 142 19.26 1.72 -5.39
CA SER A 142 20.41 1.55 -6.27
C SER A 142 21.63 1.10 -5.48
N ALA A 143 22.65 0.60 -6.16
CA ALA A 143 23.93 0.28 -5.55
C ALA A 143 24.58 1.51 -4.87
N ALA A 144 24.31 2.72 -5.36
CA ALA A 144 24.81 3.97 -4.78
C ALA A 144 24.04 4.44 -3.53
N SER A 145 22.87 3.85 -3.25
CA SER A 145 22.05 4.15 -2.07
C SER A 145 21.34 2.88 -1.61
N PRO A 146 22.09 1.94 -1.00
CA PRO A 146 21.58 0.61 -0.71
C PRO A 146 20.75 0.55 0.59
N GLY A 147 20.89 1.52 1.49
CA GLY A 147 20.15 1.58 2.74
C GLY A 147 18.67 1.95 2.58
N PHE A 148 17.98 2.05 3.71
CA PHE A 148 16.66 2.67 3.75
C PHE A 148 16.80 4.18 3.45
N PRO A 149 16.01 4.74 2.53
CA PRO A 149 16.00 6.18 2.31
C PRO A 149 15.46 6.90 3.55
N PRO A 150 15.91 8.13 3.84
CA PRO A 150 15.35 8.92 4.93
C PRO A 150 13.86 9.19 4.68
N MET A 151 13.06 9.13 5.73
CA MET A 151 11.65 9.51 5.67
C MET A 151 11.49 11.01 5.40
N PRO A 152 10.34 11.46 4.84
CA PRO A 152 10.07 12.89 4.69
C PRO A 152 10.03 13.62 6.04
N ASP A 153 10.40 14.90 6.05
CA ASP A 153 10.51 15.70 7.28
C ASP A 153 9.22 15.81 8.11
N TRP A 154 8.06 15.57 7.49
CA TRP A 154 6.73 15.63 8.14
C TRP A 154 6.23 14.27 8.65
N PHE A 155 6.96 13.17 8.40
CA PHE A 155 6.63 11.83 8.87
C PHE A 155 7.90 11.02 9.14
N GLN A 156 8.69 11.42 10.12
CA GLN A 156 9.94 10.74 10.47
C GLN A 156 9.69 9.43 11.20
N ASP A 157 8.65 9.41 12.04
CA ASP A 157 8.26 8.24 12.82
C ASP A 157 6.75 8.19 13.12
N ASN A 158 6.33 7.19 13.89
CA ASN A 158 4.92 6.97 14.21
C ASN A 158 4.25 8.10 15.00
N ARG A 159 5.01 8.97 15.68
CA ARG A 159 4.46 10.13 16.42
C ARG A 159 3.95 11.22 15.48
N ASP A 160 4.43 11.24 14.25
CA ASP A 160 4.04 12.21 13.22
C ASP A 160 2.74 11.85 12.51
N PHE A 161 2.08 10.74 12.87
CA PHE A 161 0.85 10.29 12.20
C PHE A 161 -0.27 11.34 12.20
N ALA A 162 -0.34 12.17 13.24
CA ALA A 162 -1.31 13.27 13.34
C ALA A 162 -1.06 14.39 12.31
N ASN A 163 0.13 14.49 11.71
CA ASN A 163 0.40 15.47 10.65
C ASN A 163 -0.43 15.17 9.40
N ILE A 164 -0.64 13.88 9.08
CA ILE A 164 -1.45 13.45 7.92
C ILE A 164 -2.86 13.99 8.05
N GLU A 165 -3.49 13.87 9.23
CA GLU A 165 -4.84 14.39 9.48
C GLU A 165 -4.94 15.90 9.17
N LYS A 166 -3.95 16.67 9.64
CA LYS A 166 -3.89 18.12 9.38
C LYS A 166 -3.73 18.43 7.90
N GLY A 167 -2.90 17.66 7.19
CA GLY A 167 -2.70 17.79 5.74
C GLY A 167 -3.95 17.43 4.93
N LEU A 168 -4.65 16.36 5.29
CA LEU A 168 -5.90 15.98 4.62
C LEU A 168 -6.97 17.07 4.80
N ARG A 169 -7.02 17.68 5.98
CA ARG A 169 -7.89 18.82 6.27
C ARG A 169 -7.52 20.06 5.44
N SER A 170 -6.23 20.35 5.26
CA SER A 170 -5.79 21.53 4.50
C SER A 170 -6.09 21.41 3.00
N VAL A 171 -6.13 20.20 2.45
CA VAL A 171 -6.50 19.95 1.05
C VAL A 171 -8.02 19.80 0.84
N GLY A 172 -8.82 20.01 1.89
CA GLY A 172 -10.27 20.13 1.78
C GLY A 172 -11.09 18.84 1.97
N MET A 173 -10.48 17.74 2.42
CA MET A 173 -11.24 16.53 2.74
C MET A 173 -12.18 16.77 3.92
N SER A 174 -13.37 16.17 3.86
CA SER A 174 -14.37 16.26 4.93
C SER A 174 -13.94 15.49 6.18
N ASP A 175 -14.48 15.86 7.34
CA ASP A 175 -14.22 15.14 8.60
C ASP A 175 -14.60 13.66 8.53
N SER A 176 -15.64 13.31 7.77
CA SER A 176 -16.05 11.92 7.54
C SER A 176 -15.01 11.14 6.73
N GLU A 177 -14.48 11.72 5.66
CA GLU A 177 -13.47 11.07 4.82
C GLU A 177 -12.15 10.91 5.56
N ILE A 178 -11.74 11.96 6.30
CA ILE A 178 -10.54 11.92 7.13
C ILE A 178 -10.64 10.78 8.15
N LYS A 179 -11.75 10.68 8.89
CA LYS A 179 -11.96 9.58 9.86
C LYS A 179 -11.95 8.20 9.20
N ALA A 180 -12.52 8.10 8.00
CA ALA A 180 -12.53 6.86 7.24
C ALA A 180 -11.11 6.43 6.84
N VAL A 181 -10.35 7.31 6.20
CA VAL A 181 -8.98 7.04 5.73
C VAL A 181 -7.98 6.85 6.88
N MET A 182 -8.10 7.62 7.95
CA MET A 182 -7.18 7.55 9.10
C MET A 182 -7.33 6.28 9.94
N GLY A 183 -8.32 5.43 9.66
CA GLY A 183 -8.41 4.10 10.27
C GLY A 183 -9.80 3.46 10.25
N GLY A 184 -10.87 4.25 10.07
CA GLY A 184 -12.23 3.72 10.06
C GLY A 184 -12.47 2.63 9.01
N ASN A 185 -11.91 2.80 7.81
CA ASN A 185 -12.01 1.82 6.73
C ASN A 185 -11.23 0.54 7.04
N TRP A 186 -10.00 0.66 7.55
CA TRP A 186 -9.23 -0.50 7.99
C TRP A 186 -9.95 -1.26 9.10
N HIS A 187 -10.48 -0.55 10.09
CA HIS A 187 -11.25 -1.17 11.18
C HIS A 187 -12.45 -1.97 10.65
N ARG A 188 -13.26 -1.38 9.76
CA ARG A 188 -14.37 -2.08 9.10
C ARG A 188 -13.88 -3.32 8.35
N PHE A 189 -12.84 -3.16 7.53
CA PHE A 189 -12.26 -4.24 6.75
C PHE A 189 -11.77 -5.39 7.65
N PHE A 190 -11.06 -5.11 8.74
CA PHE A 190 -10.62 -6.14 9.68
C PHE A 190 -11.79 -6.87 10.35
N ALA A 191 -12.88 -6.15 10.68
CA ALA A 191 -14.05 -6.74 11.30
C ALA A 191 -14.81 -7.70 10.37
N GLU A 192 -14.79 -7.45 9.05
CA GLU A 192 -15.62 -8.17 8.06
C GLU A 192 -14.84 -9.22 7.25
N SER A 193 -13.52 -9.01 7.07
CA SER A 193 -12.72 -9.78 6.11
C SER A 193 -12.02 -10.99 6.70
N PHE A 194 -11.94 -11.15 8.03
CA PHE A 194 -11.25 -12.25 8.69
C PHE A 194 -12.19 -13.30 9.28
N GLY A 195 -11.66 -14.46 9.63
CA GLY A 195 -12.40 -15.58 10.23
C GLY A 195 -12.91 -16.59 9.17
N PRO A 196 -13.01 -17.89 9.51
CA PRO A 196 -13.50 -18.91 8.58
C PRO A 196 -14.94 -18.64 8.14
N ARG A 197 -15.28 -19.00 6.90
CA ARG A 197 -16.65 -18.99 6.36
C ARG A 197 -17.01 -20.38 5.85
#